data_AF-A0A9D9WJV1-F1
#
_entry.id   AF-A0A9D9WJV1-F1
#
_cell.length_a   1.000
_cell.length_b   1.000
_cell.length_c   1.000
_cell.angle_alpha   90.00
_cell.angle_beta   90.00
_cell.angle_gamma   90.00
#
_symmetry.space_group_name_H-M   'P 1'
#
loop_
_entity.id
_entity.type
_entity.pdbx_description
1 polymer ?
#
loop_
_entity_poly.entity_id
_entity_poly.type
_entity_poly.pdbx_seq_one_letter_code
_entity_poly.pdbx_strand_id
1 'polypeptide(L)'
;MSTAEFSLLLTENAEFLRPFAINLTKDHESAKDLYQDTLYRAISNKDKYNVGTNIKAWLYTIMRNIFINDYRRKAKQSTVLDHSPNDFLIDQTFNKVVNDGITNLNLKEVNQFIHDLPELFRTPFNLYVEGYKYNEIAEALNEPLGTIKSRIHFARKILKQKIQRY
;
A
#
# COMPACT_ATOMS: atom_id res chain seq x y z
N MET A 1 -12.30 22.18 -3.98
CA MET A 1 -12.45 22.03 -2.52
C MET A 1 -11.50 23.01 -1.86
N SER A 2 -12.00 23.83 -0.94
CA SER A 2 -11.18 24.77 -0.19
C SER A 2 -10.25 24.03 0.80
N THR A 3 -9.21 24.70 1.29
CA THR A 3 -8.33 24.12 2.31
C THR A 3 -9.09 23.78 3.59
N ALA A 4 -10.07 24.61 3.98
CA ALA A 4 -10.88 24.38 5.18
C ALA A 4 -11.78 23.14 5.03
N GLU A 5 -12.45 23.00 3.88
CA GLU A 5 -13.28 21.82 3.57
C GLU A 5 -12.45 20.54 3.58
N PHE A 6 -11.24 20.57 3.02
CA PHE A 6 -10.36 19.40 2.99
C PHE A 6 -9.86 19.02 4.39
N SER A 7 -9.47 20.00 5.21
CA SER A 7 -9.04 19.73 6.60
C SER A 7 -10.15 19.10 7.44
N LEU A 8 -11.40 19.55 7.26
CA LEU A 8 -12.55 18.94 7.93
C LEU A 8 -12.75 17.48 7.47
N LEU A 9 -12.79 17.26 6.15
CA LEU A 9 -12.91 15.92 5.57
C LEU A 9 -11.80 14.98 6.08
N LEU A 10 -10.57 15.48 6.18
CA LEU A 10 -9.43 14.73 6.69
C LEU A 10 -9.64 14.34 8.16
N THR A 11 -10.02 15.29 9.01
CA THR A 11 -10.14 15.09 10.46
C THR A 11 -11.25 14.10 10.79
N GLU A 12 -12.39 14.18 10.09
CA GLU A 12 -13.51 13.26 10.24
C GLU A 12 -13.18 11.83 9.78
N ASN A 13 -12.21 11.66 8.88
CA ASN A 13 -11.90 10.38 8.26
C ASN A 13 -10.51 9.85 8.57
N ALA A 14 -9.74 10.47 9.46
CA ALA A 14 -8.37 10.05 9.76
C ALA A 14 -8.30 8.95 10.83
N GLU A 15 -9.19 8.98 11.84
CA GLU A 15 -9.10 8.16 13.04
C GLU A 15 -9.04 6.64 12.78
N PHE A 16 -9.67 6.17 11.69
CA PHE A 16 -9.61 4.76 11.32
C PHE A 16 -8.19 4.25 11.05
N LEU A 17 -7.22 5.14 10.76
CA LEU A 17 -5.82 4.78 10.48
C LEU A 17 -5.04 4.35 11.72
N ARG A 18 -5.43 4.77 12.93
CA ARG A 18 -4.70 4.47 14.18
C ARG A 18 -4.43 2.98 14.40
N PRO A 19 -5.43 2.08 14.33
CA PRO A 19 -5.18 0.64 14.47
C PRO A 19 -4.27 0.08 13.37
N PHE A 20 -4.31 0.64 12.16
CA PHE A 20 -3.40 0.21 11.09
C PHE A 20 -1.96 0.64 11.35
N ALA A 21 -1.75 1.86 11.86
CA ALA A 21 -0.42 2.34 12.21
C ALA A 21 0.21 1.43 13.27
N ILE A 22 -0.53 1.07 14.32
CA ILE A 22 -0.09 0.14 15.38
C ILE A 22 0.25 -1.24 14.81
N ASN A 23 -0.60 -1.78 13.93
CA ASN A 23 -0.36 -3.08 13.31
C ASN A 23 0.91 -3.09 12.43
N LEU A 24 1.12 -2.01 11.67
CA LEU A 24 2.29 -1.87 10.79
C LEU A 24 3.59 -1.73 11.60
N THR A 25 3.62 -0.87 12.61
CA THR A 25 4.85 -0.56 13.36
C THR A 25 5.14 -1.52 14.49
N LYS A 26 4.11 -2.18 15.04
CA LYS A 26 4.17 -2.99 16.28
C LYS A 26 4.73 -2.22 17.48
N ASP A 27 4.66 -0.89 17.43
CA ASP A 27 5.19 0.03 18.43
C ASP A 27 4.32 1.30 18.50
N HIS A 28 4.00 1.75 19.71
CA HIS A 28 3.05 2.85 19.94
C HIS A 28 3.60 4.21 19.51
N GLU A 29 4.86 4.51 19.80
CA GLU A 29 5.47 5.80 19.43
C GLU A 29 5.65 5.87 17.91
N SER A 30 6.22 4.82 17.31
CA SER A 30 6.36 4.73 15.84
C SER A 30 5.01 4.80 15.13
N ALA A 31 3.93 4.25 15.71
CA ALA A 31 2.59 4.35 15.15
C ALA A 31 2.05 5.79 15.17
N LYS A 32 2.31 6.52 16.26
CA LYS A 32 1.93 7.93 16.38
C LYS A 32 2.66 8.78 15.34
N ASP A 33 3.95 8.55 15.16
CA ASP A 33 4.75 9.21 14.14
C ASP A 33 4.23 8.90 12.73
N LEU A 34 4.01 7.63 12.41
CA LEU A 34 3.47 7.21 11.11
C LEU A 34 2.09 7.84 10.83
N TYR A 35 1.22 7.90 11.84
CA TYR A 35 -0.09 8.56 11.73
C TYR A 35 0.07 10.05 11.44
N GLN A 36 0.91 10.74 12.20
CA GLN A 36 1.14 12.17 12.06
C GLN A 36 1.74 12.52 10.69
N ASP A 37 2.76 11.77 10.24
CA ASP A 37 3.36 11.93 8.92
C ASP A 37 2.34 11.69 7.79
N THR A 38 1.42 10.75 7.98
CA THR A 38 0.33 10.50 7.03
C THR A 38 -0.55 11.73 6.87
N LEU A 39 -0.97 12.35 7.98
CA LEU A 39 -1.81 13.56 7.93
C LEU A 39 -1.07 14.74 7.33
N TYR A 40 0.19 14.94 7.73
CA TYR A 40 1.03 15.99 7.17
C TYR A 40 1.15 15.84 5.64
N ARG A 41 1.48 14.64 5.15
CA ARG A 41 1.58 14.38 3.70
C ARG A 41 0.25 14.48 2.98
N ALA A 42 -0.86 14.12 3.62
CA ALA A 42 -2.19 14.30 3.04
C ALA A 42 -2.49 15.79 2.81
N ILE A 43 -2.18 16.64 3.78
CA ILE A 43 -2.35 18.10 3.67
C ILE A 43 -1.43 18.67 2.58
N SER A 44 -0.14 18.31 2.58
CA SER A 44 0.82 18.79 1.58
C SER A 44 0.49 18.33 0.15
N ASN A 45 -0.25 17.23 0.00
CA ASN A 45 -0.65 16.68 -1.30
C ASN A 45 -2.16 16.82 -1.56
N LYS A 46 -2.84 17.77 -0.91
CA LYS A 46 -4.30 17.95 -1.07
C LYS A 46 -4.71 18.08 -2.55
N ASP A 47 -3.89 18.74 -3.37
CA ASP A 47 -4.20 19.01 -4.78
C ASP A 47 -4.15 17.73 -5.64
N LYS A 48 -3.58 16.63 -5.10
CA LYS A 48 -3.59 15.30 -5.73
C LYS A 48 -4.80 14.47 -5.33
N TYR A 49 -5.60 14.92 -4.37
CA TYR A 49 -6.83 14.24 -3.99
C TYR A 49 -7.92 14.56 -5.02
N ASN A 50 -8.51 13.51 -5.60
CA ASN A 50 -9.59 13.67 -6.55
C ASN A 50 -10.93 13.68 -5.79
N VAL A 51 -11.62 14.82 -5.79
CA VAL A 51 -12.86 15.00 -5.03
C VAL A 51 -13.92 13.99 -5.47
N GLY A 52 -14.65 13.42 -4.50
CA GLY A 52 -15.65 12.38 -4.74
C GLY A 52 -15.09 10.95 -4.77
N THR A 53 -13.77 10.77 -4.63
CA THR A 53 -13.17 9.45 -4.42
C THR A 53 -13.11 9.06 -2.93
N ASN A 54 -12.75 7.81 -2.62
CA ASN A 54 -12.70 7.34 -1.24
C ASN A 54 -11.48 7.90 -0.50
N ILE A 55 -11.71 8.89 0.38
CA ILE A 55 -10.65 9.52 1.19
C ILE A 55 -9.93 8.52 2.09
N LYS A 56 -10.64 7.57 2.71
CA LYS A 56 -10.02 6.55 3.59
C LYS A 56 -9.03 5.69 2.82
N ALA A 57 -9.40 5.23 1.61
CA ALA A 57 -8.49 4.46 0.76
C ALA A 57 -7.25 5.28 0.35
N TRP A 58 -7.43 6.57 0.05
CA TRP A 58 -6.33 7.47 -0.29
C TRP A 58 -5.38 7.70 0.89
N LEU A 59 -5.91 7.95 2.08
CA LEU A 59 -5.14 8.12 3.32
C LEU A 59 -4.36 6.85 3.69
N TYR A 60 -5.00 5.68 3.58
CA TYR A 60 -4.33 4.40 3.80
C TYR A 60 -3.18 4.18 2.82
N THR A 61 -3.36 4.57 1.55
CA THR A 61 -2.30 4.50 0.53
C THR A 61 -1.11 5.36 0.92
N ILE A 62 -1.33 6.58 1.43
CA ILE A 62 -0.26 7.46 1.90
C ILE A 62 0.48 6.81 3.08
N MET A 63 -0.24 6.36 4.11
CA MET A 63 0.33 5.70 5.30
C MET A 63 1.20 4.50 4.92
N ARG A 64 0.66 3.61 4.09
CA ARG A 64 1.36 2.41 3.63
C ARG A 64 2.63 2.75 2.86
N ASN A 65 2.58 3.77 2.00
CA ASN A 65 3.75 4.21 1.25
C ASN A 65 4.83 4.80 2.17
N ILE A 66 4.46 5.58 3.20
CA ILE A 66 5.42 6.08 4.19
C ILE A 66 6.10 4.90 4.87
N PHE A 67 5.32 3.96 5.41
CA PHE A 67 5.83 2.79 6.13
C PHE A 67 6.80 1.95 5.28
N ILE A 68 6.43 1.61 4.04
CA ILE A 68 7.28 0.80 3.15
C ILE A 68 8.58 1.51 2.81
N ASN A 69 8.51 2.81 2.51
CA ASN A 69 9.72 3.58 2.17
C ASN A 69 10.67 3.68 3.37
N ASP A 70 10.13 3.84 4.58
CA ASP A 70 10.91 3.90 5.81
C ASP A 70 11.53 2.54 6.15
N TYR A 71 10.78 1.45 6.00
CA TYR A 71 11.29 0.09 6.14
C TYR A 71 12.46 -0.18 5.19
N ARG A 72 12.32 0.13 3.90
CA ARG A 72 13.40 -0.03 2.91
C ARG A 72 14.63 0.80 3.24
N ARG A 73 14.43 2.03 3.72
CA ARG A 73 15.53 2.92 4.12
C ARG A 73 16.29 2.30 5.31
N LYS A 74 15.59 1.80 6.32
CA LYS A 74 16.19 1.11 7.46
C LYS A 74 16.94 -0.15 7.03
N ALA A 75 16.33 -1.01 6.22
CA ALA A 75 16.97 -2.23 5.72
C ALA A 75 18.26 -1.93 4.95
N LYS A 76 18.26 -0.92 4.07
CA LYS A 76 19.46 -0.49 3.33
C LYS A 76 20.55 0.06 4.25
N GLN A 77 20.19 0.81 5.30
CA GLN A 77 21.15 1.32 6.28
C GLN A 77 21.75 0.19 7.13
N SER A 78 20.95 -0.81 7.51
CA SER A 78 21.42 -2.00 8.23
C SER A 78 22.41 -2.83 7.41
N THR A 79 22.17 -3.02 6.10
CA THR A 79 23.10 -3.73 5.22
C THR A 79 24.45 -3.03 4.99
N VAL A 80 24.55 -1.72 5.27
CA VAL A 80 25.82 -0.97 5.17
C VAL A 80 26.64 -1.08 6.46
N LEU A 81 26.00 -1.43 7.58
CA LEU A 81 26.62 -1.47 8.90
C LEU A 81 26.93 -2.88 9.39
N ASP A 82 26.33 -3.93 8.79
CA ASP A 82 26.53 -5.30 9.25
C ASP A 82 26.49 -6.32 8.09
N HIS A 83 27.56 -7.11 7.92
CA HIS A 83 27.61 -8.28 7.04
C HIS A 83 27.03 -9.51 7.75
N SER A 84 25.85 -9.37 8.36
CA SER A 84 25.12 -10.48 8.97
C SER A 84 23.75 -10.60 8.30
N PRO A 85 23.42 -11.76 7.70
CA PRO A 85 22.13 -11.96 7.07
C PRO A 85 21.10 -12.19 8.18
N ASN A 86 20.52 -11.11 8.71
CA ASN A 86 19.46 -11.25 9.70
C ASN A 86 18.10 -10.99 9.07
N ASP A 87 17.37 -12.10 8.96
CA ASP A 87 15.94 -12.26 8.71
C ASP A 87 15.09 -11.14 9.31
N PHE A 88 14.72 -10.18 8.47
CA PHE A 88 13.42 -9.54 8.57
C PHE A 88 12.62 -9.93 7.33
N LEU A 89 12.38 -11.24 7.22
CA LEU A 89 11.26 -11.78 6.46
C LEU A 89 10.01 -11.21 7.11
N ILE A 90 9.52 -10.11 6.55
CA ILE A 90 8.14 -9.74 6.78
C ILE A 90 7.31 -10.78 6.05
N ASP A 91 6.95 -11.79 6.84
CA ASP A 91 6.01 -12.84 6.53
C ASP A 91 4.80 -12.28 5.76
N GLN A 92 4.36 -13.05 4.76
CA GLN A 92 3.31 -12.71 3.79
C GLN A 92 1.90 -12.67 4.42
N THR A 93 1.79 -12.23 5.68
CA THR A 93 0.57 -12.29 6.51
C THR A 93 -0.01 -10.91 6.83
N PHE A 94 0.27 -9.89 6.02
CA PHE A 94 -0.38 -8.57 6.18
C PHE A 94 -1.86 -8.50 5.76
N ASN A 95 -2.46 -9.62 5.37
CA ASN A 95 -3.86 -9.68 4.95
C ASN A 95 -4.87 -9.80 6.12
N LYS A 96 -4.48 -9.49 7.36
CA LYS A 96 -5.40 -9.49 8.50
C LYS A 96 -5.89 -8.07 8.80
N VAL A 97 -6.70 -7.52 7.90
CA VAL A 97 -7.59 -6.40 8.23
C VAL A 97 -8.84 -7.00 8.86
N VAL A 98 -8.94 -6.91 10.17
CA VAL A 98 -10.17 -7.22 10.92
C VAL A 98 -10.81 -5.89 11.30
N ASN A 99 -11.98 -5.60 10.71
CA ASN A 99 -13.14 -5.18 11.50
C ASN A 99 -14.45 -5.51 10.77
N ASP A 100 -15.27 -6.29 11.46
CA ASP A 100 -16.71 -6.53 11.40
C ASP A 100 -17.45 -6.81 10.06
N GLY A 101 -17.85 -8.09 9.94
CA GLY A 101 -19.23 -8.47 9.60
C GLY A 101 -19.58 -8.70 8.13
N ILE A 102 -18.97 -7.97 7.18
CA ILE A 102 -19.45 -7.99 5.77
C ILE A 102 -18.33 -8.30 4.74
N THR A 103 -17.05 -8.36 5.14
CA THR A 103 -15.90 -8.32 4.20
C THR A 103 -14.99 -9.54 4.17
N ASN A 104 -15.16 -10.53 5.05
CA ASN A 104 -14.27 -11.71 5.09
C ASN A 104 -14.39 -12.64 3.87
N LEU A 105 -15.50 -12.57 3.13
CA LEU A 105 -15.66 -13.28 1.86
C LEU A 105 -14.80 -12.63 0.75
N ASN A 106 -14.63 -11.31 0.77
CA ASN A 106 -13.98 -10.58 -0.32
C ASN A 106 -12.45 -10.73 -0.35
N LEU A 107 -11.76 -10.81 0.79
CA LEU A 107 -10.28 -10.85 0.80
C LEU A 107 -9.69 -12.17 0.31
N LYS A 108 -10.29 -13.31 0.69
CA LYS A 108 -9.86 -14.62 0.19
C LYS A 108 -10.10 -14.74 -1.30
N GLU A 109 -11.25 -14.26 -1.77
CA GLU A 109 -11.61 -14.25 -3.20
C GLU A 109 -10.71 -13.32 -4.01
N VAL A 110 -10.39 -12.13 -3.50
CA VAL A 110 -9.44 -11.21 -4.14
C VAL A 110 -8.06 -11.85 -4.26
N ASN A 111 -7.57 -12.52 -3.20
CA ASN A 111 -6.31 -13.26 -3.27
C ASN A 111 -6.37 -14.40 -4.29
N GLN A 112 -7.49 -15.14 -4.34
CA GLN A 112 -7.68 -16.16 -5.36
C GLN A 112 -7.66 -15.58 -6.78
N PHE A 113 -8.32 -14.43 -7.01
CA PHE A 113 -8.28 -13.77 -8.32
C PHE A 113 -6.90 -13.29 -8.72
N ILE A 114 -6.08 -12.87 -7.75
CA ILE A 114 -4.65 -12.56 -7.99
C ILE A 114 -3.89 -13.85 -8.34
N HIS A 115 -4.13 -14.95 -7.64
CA HIS A 115 -3.58 -16.27 -7.95
C HIS A 115 -4.10 -16.88 -9.27
N ASP A 116 -5.18 -16.35 -9.85
CA ASP A 116 -5.65 -16.78 -11.16
C ASP A 116 -5.07 -15.92 -12.30
N LEU A 117 -4.42 -14.78 -12.00
CA LEU A 117 -3.80 -13.95 -13.04
C LEU A 117 -2.67 -14.73 -13.71
N PRO A 118 -2.52 -14.64 -15.04
CA PRO A 118 -1.32 -15.14 -15.71
C PRO A 118 -0.06 -14.62 -15.04
N GLU A 119 0.95 -15.48 -14.89
CA GLU A 119 2.20 -15.17 -14.17
C GLU A 119 2.86 -13.88 -14.68
N LEU A 120 2.80 -13.67 -15.99
CA LEU A 120 3.23 -12.46 -16.69
C LEU A 120 2.71 -11.16 -16.05
N PHE A 121 1.47 -11.18 -15.55
CA PHE A 121 0.83 -10.03 -14.89
C PHE A 121 0.92 -10.12 -13.37
N ARG A 122 0.88 -11.34 -12.82
CA ARG A 122 0.88 -11.58 -11.38
C ARG A 122 2.19 -11.17 -10.73
N THR A 123 3.33 -11.59 -11.28
CA THR A 123 4.66 -11.31 -10.71
C THR A 123 4.95 -9.81 -10.58
N PRO A 124 4.84 -8.99 -11.63
CA PRO A 124 5.04 -7.54 -11.49
C PRO A 124 3.96 -6.87 -10.63
N PHE A 125 2.73 -7.40 -10.61
CA PHE A 125 1.67 -6.87 -9.75
C PHE A 125 1.93 -7.14 -8.27
N ASN A 126 2.42 -8.33 -7.91
CA ASN A 126 2.77 -8.68 -6.53
C ASN A 126 3.91 -7.80 -6.01
N LEU A 127 4.99 -7.64 -6.79
CA LEU A 127 6.09 -6.73 -6.43
C LEU A 127 5.58 -5.29 -6.27
N TYR A 128 4.67 -4.85 -7.14
CA TYR A 128 4.05 -3.53 -7.00
C TYR A 128 3.21 -3.42 -5.73
N VAL A 129 2.43 -4.44 -5.39
CA VAL A 129 1.65 -4.49 -4.15
C VAL A 129 2.61 -4.49 -2.96
N GLU A 130 3.71 -5.22 -2.96
CA GLU A 130 4.77 -5.16 -1.94
C GLU A 130 5.47 -3.80 -1.85
N GLY A 131 5.18 -2.90 -2.81
CA GLY A 131 5.56 -1.50 -2.80
C GLY A 131 6.78 -1.17 -3.65
N TYR A 132 7.27 -2.11 -4.48
CA TYR A 132 8.39 -1.85 -5.40
C TYR A 132 8.00 -0.78 -6.41
N LYS A 133 8.92 0.16 -6.67
CA LYS A 133 8.73 1.20 -7.68
C LYS A 133 8.81 0.54 -9.05
N TYR A 134 8.12 1.12 -10.04
CA TYR A 134 8.13 0.57 -11.40
C TYR A 134 9.54 0.35 -11.98
N ASN A 135 10.49 1.24 -11.66
CA ASN A 135 11.89 1.10 -12.10
C ASN A 135 12.58 -0.09 -11.41
N GLU A 136 12.36 -0.27 -10.10
CA GLU A 136 12.93 -1.40 -9.33
C GLU A 136 12.38 -2.73 -9.84
N ILE A 137 11.10 -2.78 -10.21
CA ILE A 137 10.47 -3.98 -10.81
C ILE A 137 11.03 -4.25 -12.21
N ALA A 138 11.22 -3.20 -13.01
CA ALA A 138 11.80 -3.30 -14.35
C ALA A 138 13.22 -3.87 -14.31
N GLU A 139 14.03 -3.39 -13.37
CA GLU A 139 15.38 -3.90 -13.11
C GLU A 139 15.35 -5.35 -12.59
N ALA A 140 14.51 -5.65 -11.60
CA ALA A 140 14.40 -6.99 -11.01
C ALA A 140 13.92 -8.07 -12.00
N LEU A 141 13.03 -7.71 -12.93
CA LEU A 141 12.52 -8.62 -13.95
C LEU A 141 13.30 -8.56 -15.27
N ASN A 142 14.30 -7.67 -15.37
CA ASN A 142 15.05 -7.39 -16.59
C ASN A 142 14.16 -7.08 -17.81
N GLU A 143 13.16 -6.22 -17.59
CA GLU A 143 12.18 -5.84 -18.61
C GLU A 143 12.03 -4.31 -18.74
N PRO A 144 11.61 -3.80 -19.91
CA PRO A 144 11.40 -2.37 -20.08
C PRO A 144 10.35 -1.79 -19.13
N LEU A 145 10.58 -0.58 -18.63
CA LEU A 145 9.65 0.14 -17.75
C LEU A 145 8.23 0.27 -18.33
N GLY A 146 8.13 0.46 -19.64
CA GLY A 146 6.84 0.50 -20.36
C GLY A 146 6.05 -0.81 -20.24
N THR A 147 6.76 -1.95 -20.30
CA THR A 147 6.20 -3.30 -20.16
C THR A 147 5.69 -3.54 -18.74
N ILE A 148 6.44 -3.12 -17.73
CA ILE A 148 5.99 -3.23 -16.33
C ILE A 148 4.73 -2.40 -16.08
N LYS A 149 4.70 -1.15 -16.56
CA LYS A 149 3.52 -0.28 -16.45
C LYS A 149 2.30 -0.90 -17.12
N SER A 150 2.45 -1.43 -18.33
CA SER A 150 1.35 -2.07 -19.06
C SER A 150 0.87 -3.33 -18.35
N ARG A 151 1.76 -4.22 -17.91
CA ARG A 151 1.41 -5.45 -17.18
C ARG A 151 0.66 -5.19 -15.89
N ILE A 152 1.10 -4.22 -15.08
CA ILE A 152 0.40 -3.83 -13.84
C ILE A 152 -0.96 -3.20 -14.14
N HIS A 153 -1.05 -2.38 -15.20
CA HIS A 153 -2.32 -1.82 -15.64
C HIS A 153 -3.31 -2.92 -16.08
N PHE A 154 -2.86 -3.91 -16.86
CA PHE A 154 -3.68 -5.04 -17.27
C PHE A 154 -4.11 -5.92 -16.09
N ALA A 155 -3.20 -6.22 -15.14
CA ALA A 155 -3.53 -6.92 -13.90
C ALA A 155 -4.69 -6.23 -13.16
N ARG A 156 -4.61 -4.91 -12.97
CA ARG A 156 -5.66 -4.11 -12.31
C ARG A 156 -6.99 -4.16 -13.07
N LYS A 157 -6.95 -4.11 -14.40
CA LYS A 157 -8.16 -4.18 -15.24
C LYS A 157 -8.87 -5.53 -15.10
N ILE A 158 -8.11 -6.64 -15.15
CA ILE A 158 -8.64 -8.00 -15.00
C ILE A 158 -9.25 -8.19 -13.60
N LEU A 159 -8.52 -7.80 -12.56
CA LEU A 159 -9.00 -7.91 -11.17
C LEU A 159 -10.28 -7.08 -10.96
N LYS A 160 -10.33 -5.85 -11.47
CA LYS A 160 -11.52 -4.99 -11.38
C LYS A 160 -12.74 -5.65 -12.03
N GLN A 161 -12.58 -6.27 -13.21
CA GLN A 161 -13.67 -6.95 -13.90
C GLN A 161 -14.17 -8.18 -13.13
N LYS A 162 -13.26 -8.97 -12.55
CA LYS A 162 -13.65 -10.12 -11.71
C LYS A 162 -14.42 -9.67 -10.47
N ILE A 163 -13.93 -8.65 -9.76
CA ILE A 163 -14.54 -8.14 -8.53
C ILE A 163 -15.90 -7.47 -8.80
N GLN A 164 -16.05 -6.75 -9.93
CA GLN A 164 -17.30 -6.03 -10.26
C GLN A 164 -18.42 -6.94 -10.77
N ARG A 165 -18.12 -8.21 -11.08
CA ARG A 165 -19.11 -9.20 -11.53
C ARG A 165 -19.81 -9.93 -10.36
N TYR A 166 -19.32 -9.69 -9.15
CA TYR A 166 -19.92 -10.10 -7.88
C TYR A 166 -20.57 -8.89 -7.21
#